data_AF-B9WKM3-F1
#
_entry.id   AF-B9WKM3-F1
#
_cell.length_a   1.000
_cell.length_b   1.000
_cell.length_c   1.000
_cell.angle_alpha   90.00
_cell.angle_beta   90.00
_cell.angle_gamma   90.00
#
_symmetry.space_group_name_H-M   'P 1'
#
loop_
_entity.id
_entity.type
_entity.pdbx_description
1 polymer ?
#
loop_
_entity_poly.entity_id
_entity_poly.type
_entity_poly.pdbx_seq_one_letter_code
_entity_poly.pdbx_strand_id
1 'polypeptide(L)'
;MVSRSHSSTPVPIDDNHPIHSLTIGNHDQITLLSKQTPIFLLNQQEENGFQTPELVALRNSTQYVYVINWLYNYRGYLKLQSEFFDVDLFELELLGFFNAFDLSSLFINRLKLALTTTVQNSKLVELEDFEFVFRSHFGNDTPLGGQIDNEQDLPKFDLLNITDKFEILYILINYISKYSKFRDWLEKQGLTIRIDPLFTRPSAHESIEYFSLFDDNRLYKRTITYYPLTIPKKRKLSPESPQDFFEAKVFDIKDVKFELVYKNIYEFNEYLGKIKKSSAHKLLYSKLAGKSSTIIDSIFDNEVKKRKYLTNKRKEIQMVNLLAVRKRSSRLEAKERQRQEELERQREQESKYAAERRFERRMKLRNTENIDTGRLSRDQRMQLRQLHYESTPETESNQTPETEQPEVIVLD
;
A
#
# COMPACT_ATOMS: atom_id res chain seq x y z
N MET A 1 31.93 -9.15 12.18
CA MET A 1 31.71 -9.72 10.83
C MET A 1 30.95 -8.70 10.01
N VAL A 2 31.60 -8.12 8.99
CA VAL A 2 31.07 -7.02 8.18
C VAL A 2 30.20 -7.64 7.06
N SER A 3 28.90 -7.37 7.09
CA SER A 3 27.95 -7.81 6.07
C SER A 3 28.29 -7.16 4.73
N ARG A 4 28.57 -8.00 3.73
CA ARG A 4 28.95 -7.59 2.37
C ARG A 4 27.84 -6.75 1.75
N SER A 5 28.23 -5.58 1.24
CA SER A 5 27.44 -4.76 0.33
C SER A 5 27.07 -5.57 -0.92
N HIS A 6 25.77 -5.77 -1.19
CA HIS A 6 25.33 -6.28 -2.48
C HIS A 6 25.69 -5.26 -3.57
N SER A 7 26.59 -5.65 -4.46
CA SER A 7 27.02 -4.89 -5.62
C SER A 7 25.86 -4.68 -6.59
N SER A 8 25.83 -3.51 -7.23
CA SER A 8 24.96 -3.18 -8.36
C SER A 8 25.41 -3.87 -9.66
N THR A 9 25.63 -5.18 -9.60
CA THR A 9 25.84 -6.00 -10.80
C THR A 9 24.47 -6.29 -11.42
N PRO A 10 24.29 -6.10 -12.74
CA PRO A 10 23.04 -6.48 -13.39
C PRO A 10 22.82 -7.98 -13.12
N VAL A 11 21.66 -8.31 -12.56
CA VAL A 11 21.26 -9.70 -12.39
C VAL A 11 21.26 -10.34 -13.77
N PRO A 12 21.95 -11.47 -13.99
CA PRO A 12 21.88 -12.18 -15.26
C PRO A 12 20.42 -12.45 -15.58
N ILE A 13 19.98 -12.03 -16.77
CA ILE A 13 18.62 -12.31 -17.24
C ILE A 13 18.56 -13.82 -17.44
N ASP A 14 17.72 -14.50 -16.67
CA ASP A 14 17.46 -15.93 -16.81
C ASP A 14 17.01 -16.25 -18.25
N ASP A 15 17.39 -17.42 -18.76
CA ASP A 15 17.00 -17.89 -20.10
C ASP A 15 15.46 -18.02 -20.20
N ASN A 16 14.77 -18.22 -19.07
CA ASN A 16 13.31 -18.27 -18.97
C ASN A 16 12.64 -16.91 -18.77
N HIS A 17 13.36 -15.78 -18.86
CA HIS A 17 12.77 -14.46 -18.62
C HIS A 17 11.77 -14.08 -19.74
N PRO A 18 10.53 -13.65 -19.42
CA PRO A 18 9.48 -13.39 -20.41
C PRO A 18 9.81 -12.26 -21.39
N ILE A 19 10.82 -11.43 -21.06
CA ILE A 19 11.35 -10.41 -21.98
C ILE A 19 11.82 -10.99 -23.31
N HIS A 20 12.33 -12.23 -23.33
CA HIS A 20 12.81 -12.88 -24.55
C HIS A 20 11.68 -13.20 -25.54
N SER A 21 10.44 -13.24 -25.06
CA SER A 21 9.24 -13.45 -25.89
C SER A 21 8.67 -12.16 -26.49
N LEU A 22 9.15 -10.98 -26.07
CA LEU A 22 8.66 -9.70 -26.57
C LEU A 22 9.12 -9.47 -28.01
N THR A 23 8.16 -9.30 -28.90
CA THR A 23 8.38 -9.00 -30.33
C THR A 23 8.09 -7.53 -30.66
N ILE A 24 7.73 -6.74 -29.66
CA ILE A 24 7.30 -5.34 -29.76
C ILE A 24 8.31 -4.42 -29.07
N GLY A 25 8.42 -3.19 -29.59
CA GLY A 25 9.34 -2.17 -29.08
C GLY A 25 10.75 -2.24 -29.65
N ASN A 26 11.54 -1.22 -29.34
CA ASN A 26 12.94 -1.10 -29.74
C ASN A 26 13.87 -1.85 -28.76
N HIS A 27 15.07 -2.22 -29.22
CA HIS A 27 16.04 -2.95 -28.42
C HIS A 27 16.37 -2.26 -27.09
N ASP A 28 16.47 -0.92 -27.09
CA ASP A 28 16.75 -0.13 -25.89
C ASP A 28 15.61 -0.19 -24.87
N GLN A 29 14.35 -0.16 -25.32
CA GLN A 29 13.16 -0.25 -24.46
C GLN A 29 13.09 -1.62 -23.79
N ILE A 30 13.29 -2.69 -24.57
CA ILE A 30 13.33 -4.07 -24.08
C ILE A 30 14.46 -4.24 -23.05
N THR A 31 15.65 -3.72 -23.35
CA THR A 31 16.81 -3.77 -22.45
C THR A 31 16.56 -2.98 -21.16
N LEU A 32 15.93 -1.80 -21.24
CA LEU A 32 15.61 -0.99 -20.07
C LEU A 32 14.59 -1.70 -19.16
N LEU A 33 13.56 -2.30 -19.76
CA LEU A 33 12.52 -3.06 -19.06
C LEU A 33 13.09 -4.31 -18.39
N SER A 34 13.99 -5.03 -19.06
CA SER A 34 14.62 -6.26 -18.53
C SER A 34 15.37 -6.05 -17.21
N LYS A 35 15.86 -4.83 -16.96
CA LYS A 35 16.57 -4.45 -15.74
C LYS A 35 15.62 -4.09 -14.59
N GLN A 36 14.33 -3.94 -14.85
CA GLN A 36 13.35 -3.53 -13.85
C GLN A 36 12.75 -4.74 -13.13
N THR A 37 12.50 -4.58 -11.83
CA THR A 37 11.84 -5.59 -11.00
C THR A 37 10.65 -4.97 -10.26
N PRO A 38 9.57 -5.72 -9.98
CA PRO A 38 9.34 -7.12 -10.34
C PRO A 38 8.90 -7.30 -11.81
N ILE A 39 9.03 -8.51 -12.36
CA ILE A 39 8.64 -8.83 -13.74
C ILE A 39 7.11 -8.72 -13.89
N PHE A 40 6.39 -9.51 -13.09
CA PHE A 40 4.96 -9.43 -12.89
C PHE A 40 4.68 -8.76 -11.55
N LEU A 41 3.60 -8.00 -11.50
CA LEU A 41 3.14 -7.36 -10.27
C LEU A 41 2.32 -8.35 -9.45
N LEU A 42 2.24 -8.15 -8.13
CA LEU A 42 1.51 -9.07 -7.26
C LEU A 42 0.01 -9.15 -7.60
N ASN A 43 -0.61 -8.04 -8.01
CA ASN A 43 -2.00 -8.02 -8.50
C ASN A 43 -2.18 -8.69 -9.88
N GLN A 44 -1.10 -9.19 -10.49
CA GLN A 44 -1.09 -9.92 -11.75
C GLN A 44 -0.72 -11.41 -11.59
N GLN A 45 -0.34 -11.83 -10.37
CA GLN A 45 0.11 -13.18 -10.07
C GLN A 45 -0.97 -13.94 -9.30
N GLU A 46 -1.28 -15.16 -9.77
CA GLU A 46 -2.24 -16.06 -9.12
C GLU A 46 -1.60 -16.77 -7.92
N GLU A 47 -0.41 -17.34 -8.12
CA GLU A 47 0.36 -17.97 -7.05
C GLU A 47 1.14 -16.92 -6.25
N ASN A 48 0.98 -16.92 -4.92
CA ASN A 48 1.65 -15.99 -3.99
C ASN A 48 1.40 -14.50 -4.30
N GLY A 49 0.36 -14.18 -5.07
CA GLY A 49 -0.05 -12.83 -5.43
C GLY A 49 -1.47 -12.49 -4.97
N PHE A 50 -1.99 -11.37 -5.47
CA PHE A 50 -3.32 -10.86 -5.18
C PHE A 50 -4.30 -11.08 -6.33
N GLN A 51 -3.92 -11.79 -7.40
CA GLN A 51 -4.86 -12.07 -8.48
C GLN A 51 -5.85 -13.16 -8.08
N THR A 52 -7.05 -12.72 -7.69
CA THR A 52 -8.19 -13.60 -7.39
C THR A 52 -9.22 -13.58 -8.53
N PRO A 53 -10.08 -14.61 -8.64
CA PRO A 53 -11.21 -14.58 -9.58
C PRO A 53 -12.14 -13.37 -9.37
N GLU A 54 -12.29 -12.93 -8.12
CA GLU A 54 -13.03 -11.73 -7.75
C GLU A 54 -12.42 -10.47 -8.36
N LEU A 55 -11.09 -10.30 -8.28
CA LEU A 55 -10.39 -9.17 -8.88
C LEU A 55 -10.51 -9.17 -10.42
N VAL A 56 -10.47 -10.36 -11.04
CA VAL A 56 -10.69 -10.50 -12.49
C VAL A 56 -12.12 -10.11 -12.87
N ALA A 57 -13.13 -10.55 -12.11
CA ALA A 57 -14.52 -10.17 -12.32
C ALA A 57 -14.73 -8.65 -12.11
N LEU A 58 -14.12 -8.08 -11.07
CA LEU A 58 -14.18 -6.66 -10.76
C LEU A 58 -13.63 -5.81 -11.91
N ARG A 59 -12.48 -6.19 -12.49
CA ARG A 59 -11.89 -5.47 -13.63
C ARG A 59 -12.80 -5.41 -14.85
N ASN A 60 -13.71 -6.37 -15.00
CA ASN A 60 -14.73 -6.44 -16.05
C ASN A 60 -16.07 -5.78 -15.66
N SER A 61 -16.20 -5.26 -14.44
CA SER A 61 -17.40 -4.57 -13.98
C SER A 61 -17.48 -3.13 -14.52
N THR A 62 -18.70 -2.63 -14.70
CA THR A 62 -18.92 -1.24 -15.11
C THR A 62 -18.43 -0.24 -14.06
N GLN A 63 -18.57 -0.56 -12.77
CA GLN A 63 -18.14 0.30 -11.66
C GLN A 63 -16.63 0.52 -11.70
N TYR A 64 -15.85 -0.56 -11.84
CA TYR A 64 -14.40 -0.48 -11.96
C TYR A 64 -13.96 0.38 -13.15
N VAL A 65 -14.48 0.08 -14.35
CA VAL A 65 -14.11 0.82 -15.57
C VAL A 65 -14.47 2.30 -15.44
N TYR A 66 -15.61 2.61 -14.83
CA TYR A 66 -16.03 3.99 -14.58
C TYR A 66 -15.07 4.72 -13.64
N VAL A 67 -14.74 4.13 -12.49
CA VAL A 67 -13.82 4.73 -11.50
C VAL A 67 -12.44 4.96 -12.10
N ILE A 68 -11.87 3.95 -12.75
CA ILE A 68 -10.53 4.04 -13.36
C ILE A 68 -10.50 5.08 -14.47
N ASN A 69 -11.48 5.07 -15.37
CA ASN A 69 -11.57 6.07 -16.42
C ASN A 69 -11.70 7.49 -15.87
N TRP A 70 -12.49 7.64 -14.81
CA TRP A 70 -12.70 8.94 -14.19
C TRP A 70 -11.43 9.45 -13.51
N LEU A 71 -10.72 8.62 -12.76
CA LEU A 71 -9.45 9.00 -12.11
C LEU A 71 -8.36 9.30 -13.14
N TYR A 72 -8.32 8.57 -14.25
CA TYR A 72 -7.34 8.83 -15.30
C TYR A 72 -7.57 10.20 -15.96
N ASN A 73 -8.81 10.53 -16.31
CA ASN A 73 -9.10 11.74 -17.08
C ASN A 73 -9.41 12.98 -16.24
N TYR A 74 -10.00 12.81 -15.05
CA TYR A 74 -10.62 13.92 -14.31
C TYR A 74 -10.11 14.11 -12.88
N ARG A 75 -9.10 13.35 -12.41
CA ARG A 75 -8.49 13.59 -11.08
C ARG A 75 -7.94 15.01 -10.90
N GLY A 76 -7.68 15.72 -12.00
CA GLY A 76 -7.30 17.14 -11.97
C GLY A 76 -8.37 18.05 -11.36
N TYR A 77 -9.65 17.69 -11.45
CA TYR A 77 -10.73 18.38 -10.75
C TYR A 77 -10.56 18.36 -9.24
N LEU A 78 -10.05 17.24 -8.71
CA LEU A 78 -9.71 17.04 -7.29
C LEU A 78 -8.33 17.61 -6.92
N LYS A 79 -7.65 18.27 -7.86
CA LYS A 79 -6.27 18.78 -7.71
C LYS A 79 -5.23 17.68 -7.46
N LEU A 80 -5.48 16.46 -7.95
CA LEU A 80 -4.58 15.31 -7.85
C LEU A 80 -3.75 15.08 -9.12
N GLN A 81 -3.58 16.11 -9.96
CA GLN A 81 -2.87 15.98 -11.25
C GLN A 81 -1.36 15.76 -11.07
N SER A 82 -0.78 16.32 -10.00
CA SER A 82 0.64 16.15 -9.66
C SER A 82 0.95 14.77 -9.07
N GLU A 83 -0.06 14.05 -8.60
CA GLU A 83 0.11 12.72 -8.05
C GLU A 83 0.30 11.72 -9.19
N PHE A 84 1.32 10.87 -9.06
CA PHE A 84 1.51 9.77 -9.99
C PHE A 84 0.38 8.75 -9.80
N PHE A 85 -0.37 8.49 -10.86
CA PHE A 85 -1.46 7.53 -10.87
C PHE A 85 -1.19 6.47 -11.93
N ASP A 86 -1.19 5.22 -11.51
CA ASP A 86 -1.18 4.02 -12.34
C ASP A 86 -2.16 3.04 -11.70
N VAL A 87 -3.00 2.41 -12.53
CA VAL A 87 -4.09 1.57 -12.02
C VAL A 87 -3.59 0.32 -11.30
N ASP A 88 -2.45 -0.28 -11.71
CA ASP A 88 -1.93 -1.45 -11.00
C ASP A 88 -1.42 -1.05 -9.62
N LEU A 89 -0.76 0.12 -9.53
CA LEU A 89 -0.32 0.65 -8.24
C LEU A 89 -1.50 1.01 -7.34
N PHE A 90 -2.54 1.60 -7.91
CA PHE A 90 -3.76 1.93 -7.19
C PHE A 90 -4.48 0.68 -6.66
N GLU A 91 -4.57 -0.38 -7.47
CA GLU A 91 -5.08 -1.67 -7.00
C GLU A 91 -4.23 -2.24 -5.86
N LEU A 92 -2.89 -2.19 -5.98
CA LEU A 92 -2.00 -2.64 -4.92
C LEU A 92 -2.17 -1.83 -3.62
N GLU A 93 -2.40 -0.52 -3.71
CA GLU A 93 -2.76 0.31 -2.55
C GLU A 93 -4.08 -0.16 -1.90
N LEU A 94 -5.12 -0.40 -2.70
CA LEU A 94 -6.42 -0.87 -2.20
C LEU A 94 -6.38 -2.28 -1.60
N LEU A 95 -5.50 -3.13 -2.10
CA LEU A 95 -5.23 -4.48 -1.60
C LEU A 95 -4.33 -4.48 -0.34
N GLY A 96 -3.88 -3.30 0.12
CA GLY A 96 -3.07 -3.18 1.33
C GLY A 96 -1.61 -3.62 1.15
N PHE A 97 -1.09 -3.61 -0.09
CA PHE A 97 0.30 -4.00 -0.35
C PHE A 97 1.32 -3.06 0.30
N PHE A 98 1.02 -1.76 0.34
CA PHE A 98 1.91 -0.77 0.94
C PHE A 98 1.65 -0.67 2.45
N ASN A 99 2.68 -0.91 3.27
CA ASN A 99 2.56 -0.87 4.73
C ASN A 99 2.11 0.51 5.25
N ALA A 100 1.30 0.48 6.33
CA ALA A 100 0.68 1.64 7.00
C ALA A 100 1.64 2.65 7.67
N PHE A 101 2.97 2.51 7.52
CA PHE A 101 3.91 3.42 8.18
C PHE A 101 3.94 4.83 7.58
N ASP A 102 3.42 5.01 6.36
CA ASP A 102 3.23 6.34 5.77
C ASP A 102 1.92 6.41 4.97
N LEU A 103 0.81 6.31 5.71
CA LEU A 103 -0.56 6.46 5.17
C LEU A 103 -0.72 7.81 4.44
N SER A 104 -0.03 8.88 4.86
CA SER A 104 -0.16 10.21 4.25
C SER A 104 0.41 10.30 2.82
N SER A 105 1.29 9.37 2.45
CA SER A 105 1.91 9.33 1.13
C SER A 105 1.10 8.57 0.07
N LEU A 106 0.13 7.76 0.48
CA LEU A 106 -0.63 6.91 -0.45
C LEU A 106 -1.64 7.72 -1.26
N PHE A 107 -1.79 7.39 -2.54
CA PHE A 107 -2.74 8.04 -3.42
C PHE A 107 -4.18 7.86 -2.92
N ILE A 108 -4.54 6.67 -2.42
CA ILE A 108 -5.88 6.39 -1.91
C ILE A 108 -6.29 7.34 -0.77
N ASN A 109 -5.37 7.69 0.13
CA ASN A 109 -5.70 8.57 1.26
C ASN A 109 -5.89 10.02 0.80
N ARG A 110 -5.10 10.48 -0.16
CA ARG A 110 -5.30 11.79 -0.82
C ARG A 110 -6.61 11.82 -1.60
N LEU A 111 -6.95 10.71 -2.25
CA LEU A 111 -8.21 10.56 -2.97
C LEU A 111 -9.41 10.61 -2.02
N LYS A 112 -9.40 9.83 -0.93
CA LYS A 112 -10.45 9.83 0.11
C LYS A 112 -10.70 11.26 0.60
N LEU A 113 -9.64 11.95 1.02
CA LEU A 113 -9.70 13.33 1.49
C LEU A 113 -10.26 14.29 0.43
N ALA A 114 -9.80 14.20 -0.82
CA ALA A 114 -10.24 15.11 -1.88
C ALA A 114 -11.70 14.87 -2.28
N LEU A 115 -12.14 13.61 -2.29
CA LEU A 115 -13.53 13.24 -2.57
C LEU A 115 -14.45 13.78 -1.47
N THR A 116 -14.14 13.53 -0.19
CA THR A 116 -14.99 13.99 0.93
C THR A 116 -15.03 15.51 1.03
N THR A 117 -13.89 16.18 0.89
CA THR A 117 -13.79 17.65 0.77
C THR A 117 -14.74 18.18 -0.31
N THR A 118 -14.80 17.51 -1.46
CA THR A 118 -15.64 17.92 -2.59
C THR A 118 -17.12 17.67 -2.33
N VAL A 119 -17.46 16.55 -1.70
CA VAL A 119 -18.84 16.17 -1.35
C VAL A 119 -19.42 17.10 -0.28
N GLN A 120 -18.67 17.38 0.78
CA GLN A 120 -19.10 18.31 1.83
C GLN A 120 -19.00 19.79 1.43
N ASN A 121 -18.22 20.10 0.39
CA ASN A 121 -17.88 21.47 0.02
C ASN A 121 -17.30 22.27 1.21
N SER A 122 -16.52 21.59 2.07
CA SER A 122 -15.85 22.12 3.27
C SER A 122 -14.35 21.82 3.20
N LYS A 123 -13.51 22.72 3.71
CA LYS A 123 -12.04 22.57 3.71
C LYS A 123 -11.48 21.88 4.96
N LEU A 124 -12.31 21.65 5.97
CA LEU A 124 -11.89 21.16 7.30
C LEU A 124 -12.17 19.67 7.48
N VAL A 125 -12.10 18.89 6.41
CA VAL A 125 -12.32 17.44 6.48
C VAL A 125 -11.00 16.77 6.81
N GLU A 126 -10.96 15.99 7.87
CA GLU A 126 -9.81 15.14 8.17
C GLU A 126 -10.01 13.75 7.55
N LEU A 127 -8.92 12.98 7.41
CA LEU A 127 -9.01 11.64 6.81
C LEU A 127 -9.88 10.69 7.65
N GLU A 128 -9.89 10.90 8.97
CA GLU A 128 -10.64 10.14 9.96
C GLU A 128 -12.15 10.36 9.85
N ASP A 129 -12.57 11.49 9.26
CA ASP A 129 -13.98 11.80 9.03
C ASP A 129 -14.55 11.06 7.80
N PHE A 130 -13.72 10.35 7.03
CA PHE A 130 -14.11 9.80 5.74
C PHE A 130 -15.40 8.97 5.82
N GLU A 131 -15.43 8.00 6.72
CA GLU A 131 -16.59 7.12 6.89
C GLU A 131 -17.81 7.87 7.43
N PHE A 132 -17.61 8.81 8.37
CA PHE A 132 -18.70 9.62 8.91
C PHE A 132 -19.37 10.46 7.82
N VAL A 133 -18.55 11.16 7.01
CA VAL A 133 -19.03 11.97 5.89
C VAL A 133 -19.76 11.11 4.87
N PHE A 134 -19.17 9.97 4.50
CA PHE A 134 -19.78 9.07 3.52
C PHE A 134 -21.16 8.58 4.00
N ARG A 135 -21.26 8.07 5.23
CA ARG A 135 -22.53 7.59 5.79
C ARG A 135 -23.57 8.69 5.89
N SER A 136 -23.17 9.90 6.31
CA SER A 136 -24.09 11.03 6.42
C SER A 136 -24.69 11.45 5.08
N HIS A 137 -23.99 11.25 3.97
CA HIS A 137 -24.44 11.67 2.64
C HIS A 137 -25.16 10.57 1.85
N PHE A 138 -24.75 9.30 2.01
CA PHE A 138 -25.22 8.20 1.17
C PHE A 138 -26.07 7.17 1.93
N GLY A 139 -26.09 7.23 3.26
CA GLY A 139 -26.94 6.39 4.10
C GLY A 139 -26.54 4.92 4.13
N ASN A 140 -27.52 4.07 4.47
CA ASN A 140 -27.28 2.70 4.92
C ASN A 140 -27.16 1.67 3.78
N ASP A 141 -27.61 2.01 2.58
CA ASP A 141 -27.65 1.10 1.42
C ASP A 141 -26.32 1.13 0.66
N THR A 142 -25.23 0.96 1.41
CA THR A 142 -23.85 1.02 0.92
C THR A 142 -22.97 0.03 1.68
N PRO A 143 -21.79 -0.37 1.15
CA PRO A 143 -20.90 -1.28 1.85
C PRO A 143 -20.36 -0.76 3.19
N LEU A 144 -20.40 0.55 3.45
CA LEU A 144 -20.03 1.16 4.74
C LEU A 144 -21.16 1.15 5.77
N GLY A 145 -22.35 0.67 5.38
CA GLY A 145 -23.53 0.60 6.23
C GLY A 145 -24.02 1.95 6.71
N GLY A 146 -24.93 1.93 7.68
CA GLY A 146 -25.57 3.11 8.25
C GLY A 146 -24.92 3.67 9.51
N GLN A 147 -25.46 4.78 10.00
CA GLN A 147 -25.21 5.20 11.38
C GLN A 147 -25.88 4.19 12.32
N ILE A 148 -25.06 3.39 13.01
CA ILE A 148 -25.47 2.53 14.13
C ILE A 148 -25.01 3.25 15.40
N ASP A 149 -25.74 3.08 16.51
CA ASP A 149 -25.51 3.77 17.79
C ASP A 149 -24.09 3.55 18.38
N ASN A 150 -23.32 2.56 17.89
CA ASN A 150 -21.95 2.28 18.29
C ASN A 150 -20.96 2.46 17.13
N GLU A 151 -20.20 3.56 17.10
CA GLU A 151 -19.19 3.85 16.07
C GLU A 151 -18.04 2.84 15.99
N GLN A 152 -17.73 2.13 17.08
CA GLN A 152 -16.59 1.20 17.14
C GLN A 152 -16.78 -0.08 16.32
N ASP A 153 -18.03 -0.49 16.09
CA ASP A 153 -18.35 -1.73 15.36
C ASP A 153 -18.64 -1.48 13.86
N LEU A 154 -18.55 -0.23 13.41
CA LEU A 154 -18.87 0.13 12.03
C LEU A 154 -17.74 -0.28 11.07
N PRO A 155 -18.09 -0.81 9.87
CA PRO A 155 -17.10 -1.25 8.89
C PRO A 155 -16.27 -0.06 8.39
N LYS A 156 -14.95 -0.19 8.36
CA LYS A 156 -14.03 0.85 7.89
C LYS A 156 -13.60 0.60 6.46
N PHE A 157 -13.39 1.66 5.68
CA PHE A 157 -13.07 1.54 4.26
C PHE A 157 -11.85 0.64 4.00
N ASP A 158 -10.79 0.83 4.81
CA ASP A 158 -9.53 0.12 4.61
C ASP A 158 -9.66 -1.40 4.86
N LEU A 159 -10.64 -1.82 5.65
CA LEU A 159 -10.93 -3.21 5.99
C LEU A 159 -11.86 -3.93 4.99
N LEU A 160 -12.46 -3.18 4.07
CA LEU A 160 -13.37 -3.74 3.07
C LEU A 160 -12.62 -4.51 1.97
N ASN A 161 -13.37 -5.39 1.31
CA ASN A 161 -12.91 -6.07 0.11
C ASN A 161 -12.71 -5.06 -1.03
N ILE A 162 -11.89 -5.42 -2.02
CA ILE A 162 -11.60 -4.52 -3.15
C ILE A 162 -12.87 -4.18 -3.96
N THR A 163 -13.82 -5.12 -4.06
CA THR A 163 -15.10 -4.90 -4.74
C THR A 163 -15.91 -3.79 -4.06
N ASP A 164 -16.09 -3.89 -2.75
CA ASP A 164 -16.79 -2.90 -1.93
C ASP A 164 -16.09 -1.53 -1.92
N LYS A 165 -14.75 -1.53 -1.88
CA LYS A 165 -13.94 -0.31 -2.02
C LYS A 165 -14.23 0.41 -3.34
N PHE A 166 -14.32 -0.33 -4.45
CA PHE A 166 -14.65 0.25 -5.75
C PHE A 166 -16.11 0.71 -5.84
N GLU A 167 -17.03 0.04 -5.18
CA GLU A 167 -18.43 0.49 -5.10
C GLU A 167 -18.54 1.84 -4.38
N ILE A 168 -17.86 2.00 -3.24
CA ILE A 168 -17.82 3.28 -2.50
C ILE A 168 -17.23 4.40 -3.36
N LEU A 169 -16.10 4.13 -4.02
CA LEU A 169 -15.48 5.09 -4.94
C LEU A 169 -16.40 5.43 -6.11
N TYR A 170 -17.10 4.44 -6.66
CA TYR A 170 -18.09 4.64 -7.72
C TYR A 170 -19.21 5.57 -7.28
N ILE A 171 -19.79 5.35 -6.08
CA ILE A 171 -20.85 6.19 -5.52
C ILE A 171 -20.37 7.65 -5.39
N LEU A 172 -19.21 7.87 -4.77
CA LEU A 172 -18.63 9.20 -4.57
C LEU A 172 -18.39 9.91 -5.90
N ILE A 173 -17.71 9.24 -6.83
CA ILE A 173 -17.32 9.82 -8.12
C ILE A 173 -18.54 10.09 -9.00
N ASN A 174 -19.51 9.17 -9.04
CA ASN A 174 -20.75 9.34 -9.79
C ASN A 174 -21.56 10.51 -9.24
N TYR A 175 -21.58 10.68 -7.92
CA TYR A 175 -22.25 11.80 -7.27
C TYR A 175 -21.58 13.14 -7.62
N ILE A 176 -20.25 13.24 -7.49
CA ILE A 176 -19.47 14.44 -7.87
C ILE A 176 -19.66 14.77 -9.37
N SER A 177 -19.73 13.75 -10.23
CA SER A 177 -19.91 13.94 -11.67
C SER A 177 -21.25 14.60 -12.05
N LYS A 178 -22.22 14.59 -11.13
CA LYS A 178 -23.52 15.26 -11.31
C LYS A 178 -23.48 16.74 -10.91
N TYR A 179 -22.43 17.22 -10.23
CA TYR A 179 -22.31 18.62 -9.85
C TYR A 179 -22.14 19.54 -11.05
N SER A 180 -22.81 20.70 -11.01
CA SER A 180 -22.64 21.75 -12.02
C SER A 180 -21.18 22.20 -12.11
N LYS A 181 -20.52 22.43 -10.97
CA LYS A 181 -19.11 22.82 -10.89
C LYS A 181 -18.18 21.85 -11.63
N PHE A 182 -18.48 20.55 -11.60
CA PHE A 182 -17.69 19.55 -12.32
C PHE A 182 -17.91 19.65 -13.83
N ARG A 183 -19.17 19.81 -14.27
CA ARG A 183 -19.51 20.01 -15.69
C ARG A 183 -18.89 21.29 -16.25
N ASP A 184 -18.96 22.39 -15.51
CA ASP A 184 -18.32 23.66 -15.90
C ASP A 184 -16.80 23.52 -16.02
N TRP A 185 -16.18 22.74 -15.13
CA TRP A 185 -14.74 22.46 -15.20
C TRP A 185 -14.41 21.61 -16.43
N LEU A 186 -15.20 20.59 -16.72
CA LEU A 186 -15.03 19.71 -17.87
C LEU A 186 -15.11 20.47 -19.20
N GLU A 187 -16.11 21.35 -19.33
CA GLU A 187 -16.26 22.24 -20.49
C GLU A 187 -15.05 23.18 -20.66
N LYS A 188 -14.55 23.76 -19.56
CA LYS A 188 -13.36 24.63 -19.59
C LYS A 188 -12.09 23.89 -20.00
N GLN A 189 -11.97 22.61 -19.65
CA GLN A 189 -10.83 21.78 -20.05
C GLN A 189 -10.98 21.19 -21.47
N GLY A 190 -12.14 21.37 -22.12
CA GLY A 190 -12.43 20.75 -23.41
C GLY A 190 -12.47 19.22 -23.35
N LEU A 191 -12.72 18.65 -22.17
CA LEU A 191 -12.80 17.21 -21.97
C LEU A 191 -14.23 16.73 -22.21
N THR A 192 -14.38 15.44 -22.52
CA THR A 192 -15.67 14.77 -22.66
C THR A 192 -15.77 13.62 -21.67
N ILE A 193 -16.98 13.37 -21.15
CA ILE A 193 -17.27 12.19 -20.29
C ILE A 193 -17.37 10.91 -21.13
N ARG A 194 -17.60 11.05 -22.45
CA ARG A 194 -17.72 9.91 -23.34
C ARG A 194 -16.36 9.32 -23.62
N ILE A 195 -16.25 8.01 -23.46
CA ILE A 195 -15.06 7.25 -23.81
C ILE A 195 -15.06 7.06 -25.32
N ASP A 196 -14.06 7.65 -25.99
CA ASP A 196 -13.90 7.51 -27.43
C ASP A 196 -13.31 6.13 -27.77
N PRO A 197 -13.98 5.34 -28.61
CA PRO A 197 -13.47 4.04 -29.00
C PRO A 197 -12.31 4.19 -29.99
N LEU A 198 -11.22 3.46 -29.74
CA LEU A 198 -10.13 3.30 -30.68
C LEU A 198 -10.63 2.60 -31.95
N PHE A 199 -11.50 1.60 -31.80
CA PHE A 199 -12.04 0.84 -32.93
C PHE A 199 -13.47 0.41 -32.62
N THR A 200 -14.33 0.45 -33.62
CA THR A 200 -15.70 -0.05 -33.53
C THR A 200 -15.88 -1.17 -34.53
N ARG A 201 -16.53 -2.22 -34.07
CA ARG A 201 -16.90 -3.34 -34.91
C ARG A 201 -18.41 -3.55 -34.78
N PRO A 202 -19.17 -3.39 -35.88
CA PRO A 202 -20.52 -3.92 -35.89
C PRO A 202 -20.40 -5.45 -35.76
N SER A 203 -20.96 -5.99 -34.69
CA SER A 203 -21.23 -7.42 -34.59
C SER A 203 -22.59 -7.69 -35.26
N ALA A 204 -23.09 -8.92 -35.25
CA ALA A 204 -24.41 -9.25 -35.80
C ALA A 204 -25.50 -8.27 -35.31
N HIS A 205 -26.64 -8.21 -36.03
CA HIS A 205 -27.70 -7.16 -35.98
C HIS A 205 -28.16 -6.62 -34.59
N GLU A 206 -27.78 -7.24 -33.48
CA GLU A 206 -28.21 -6.92 -32.12
C GLU A 206 -27.07 -6.46 -31.19
N SER A 207 -25.81 -6.44 -31.65
CA SER A 207 -24.67 -6.05 -30.80
C SER A 207 -23.62 -5.22 -31.53
N ILE A 208 -23.00 -4.30 -30.79
CA ILE A 208 -21.90 -3.48 -31.27
C ILE A 208 -20.74 -3.61 -30.30
N GLU A 209 -19.55 -3.89 -30.85
CA GLU A 209 -18.33 -4.02 -30.09
C GLU A 209 -17.50 -2.74 -30.22
N TYR A 210 -17.09 -2.19 -29.09
CA TYR A 210 -16.23 -1.02 -28.98
C TYR A 210 -14.92 -1.44 -28.31
N PHE A 211 -13.80 -1.08 -28.90
CA PHE A 211 -12.47 -1.27 -28.32
C PHE A 211 -11.96 0.09 -27.86
N SER A 212 -11.80 0.25 -26.55
CA SER A 212 -11.40 1.51 -25.92
C SER A 212 -10.11 1.29 -25.14
N LEU A 213 -9.14 2.16 -25.37
CA LEU A 213 -7.87 2.16 -24.66
C LEU A 213 -8.00 3.09 -23.44
N PHE A 214 -7.66 2.57 -22.27
CA PHE A 214 -7.65 3.30 -21.01
C PHE A 214 -6.22 3.36 -20.50
N ASP A 215 -5.84 4.50 -19.90
CA ASP A 215 -4.51 4.70 -19.30
C ASP A 215 -3.35 4.45 -20.30
N ASP A 216 -3.64 4.60 -21.60
CA ASP A 216 -2.78 4.24 -22.73
C ASP A 216 -2.12 2.84 -22.64
N ASN A 217 -2.66 1.95 -21.79
CA ASN A 217 -2.04 0.68 -21.42
C ASN A 217 -3.03 -0.49 -21.28
N ARG A 218 -4.34 -0.22 -21.13
CA ARG A 218 -5.34 -1.28 -20.98
C ARG A 218 -6.38 -1.18 -22.07
N LEU A 219 -6.54 -2.24 -22.85
CA LEU A 219 -7.59 -2.28 -23.85
C LEU A 219 -8.79 -3.02 -23.30
N TYR A 220 -9.94 -2.36 -23.34
CA TYR A 220 -11.22 -2.95 -23.02
C TYR A 220 -12.05 -3.14 -24.27
N LYS A 221 -12.70 -4.30 -24.35
CA LYS A 221 -13.78 -4.57 -25.28
C LYS A 221 -15.11 -4.34 -24.55
N ARG A 222 -15.85 -3.32 -24.97
CA ARG A 222 -17.22 -3.05 -24.52
C ARG A 222 -18.20 -3.57 -25.56
N THR A 223 -19.02 -4.53 -25.16
CA THR A 223 -20.09 -5.08 -26.00
C THR A 223 -21.41 -4.50 -25.53
N ILE A 224 -22.08 -3.74 -26.40
CA ILE A 224 -23.42 -3.21 -26.13
C ILE A 224 -24.41 -4.08 -26.91
N THR A 225 -25.38 -4.64 -26.18
CA THR A 225 -26.47 -5.44 -26.76
C THR A 225 -27.74 -4.62 -26.72
N TYR A 226 -28.46 -4.59 -27.83
CA TYR A 226 -29.74 -3.89 -27.98
C TYR A 226 -30.88 -4.90 -28.05
N TYR A 227 -32.09 -4.44 -27.73
CA TYR A 227 -33.28 -5.24 -28.04
C TYR A 227 -33.50 -5.27 -29.56
N PRO A 228 -33.96 -6.40 -30.11
CA PRO A 228 -34.24 -6.50 -31.53
C PRO A 228 -35.41 -5.58 -31.90
N LEU A 229 -35.13 -4.62 -32.79
CA LEU A 229 -36.15 -3.73 -33.35
C LEU A 229 -36.47 -4.15 -34.79
N THR A 230 -37.65 -4.76 -34.98
CA THR A 230 -38.13 -5.15 -36.31
C THR A 230 -38.99 -4.06 -36.93
N ILE A 231 -38.41 -3.30 -37.86
CA ILE A 231 -39.14 -2.28 -38.62
C ILE A 231 -39.62 -2.90 -39.95
N PRO A 232 -40.93 -2.90 -40.25
CA PRO A 232 -41.44 -3.35 -41.53
C PRO A 232 -40.84 -2.54 -42.70
N LYS A 233 -40.28 -3.22 -43.71
CA LYS A 233 -39.66 -2.56 -44.88
C LYS A 233 -40.66 -1.75 -45.72
N LYS A 234 -41.94 -2.11 -45.70
CA LYS A 234 -43.00 -1.46 -46.47
C LYS A 234 -43.84 -0.58 -45.56
N ARG A 235 -44.04 0.68 -45.95
CA ARG A 235 -44.85 1.66 -45.20
C ARG A 235 -46.28 1.19 -44.91
N LYS A 236 -46.89 0.41 -45.81
CA LYS A 236 -48.25 -0.15 -45.62
C LYS A 236 -48.35 -1.14 -44.46
N LEU A 237 -47.23 -1.74 -44.06
CA LEU A 237 -47.13 -2.69 -42.94
C LEU A 237 -46.60 -2.03 -41.67
N SER A 238 -46.21 -0.76 -41.75
CA SER A 238 -45.78 0.00 -40.58
C SER A 238 -46.99 0.35 -39.72
N PRO A 239 -46.86 0.30 -38.39
CA PRO A 239 -47.93 0.72 -37.49
C PRO A 239 -48.30 2.20 -37.72
N GLU A 240 -49.58 2.53 -37.62
CA GLU A 240 -50.06 3.92 -37.78
C GLU A 240 -49.56 4.82 -36.66
N SER A 241 -49.46 4.29 -35.43
CA SER A 241 -48.82 4.96 -34.29
C SER A 241 -47.62 4.14 -33.82
N PRO A 242 -46.39 4.46 -34.28
CA PRO A 242 -45.18 3.76 -33.85
C PRO A 242 -44.91 3.86 -32.35
N GLN A 243 -45.32 4.97 -31.73
CA GLN A 243 -45.06 5.24 -30.31
C GLN A 243 -45.83 4.29 -29.38
N ASP A 244 -47.02 3.86 -29.81
CA ASP A 244 -47.86 2.92 -29.06
C ASP A 244 -47.56 1.46 -29.42
N PHE A 245 -47.06 1.22 -30.64
CA PHE A 245 -46.76 -0.12 -31.14
C PHE A 245 -45.44 -0.69 -30.62
N PHE A 246 -44.40 0.14 -30.52
CA PHE A 246 -43.11 -0.29 -30.01
C PHE A 246 -43.01 0.01 -28.51
N GLU A 247 -42.70 -1.03 -27.72
CA GLU A 247 -42.43 -0.85 -26.31
C GLU A 247 -41.19 0.04 -26.09
N ALA A 248 -41.25 0.94 -25.11
CA ALA A 248 -40.16 1.88 -24.80
C ALA A 248 -38.80 1.16 -24.59
N LYS A 249 -38.84 -0.03 -23.96
CA LYS A 249 -37.66 -0.87 -23.70
C LYS A 249 -36.86 -1.22 -24.96
N VAL A 250 -37.50 -1.26 -26.14
CA VAL A 250 -36.83 -1.64 -27.40
C VAL A 250 -35.86 -0.55 -27.85
N PHE A 251 -36.05 0.69 -27.40
CA PHE A 251 -35.16 1.82 -27.67
C PHE A 251 -34.05 1.96 -26.62
N ASP A 252 -34.08 1.15 -25.56
CA ASP A 252 -33.07 1.13 -24.50
C ASP A 252 -31.97 0.09 -24.76
N ILE A 253 -30.89 0.23 -24.01
CA ILE A 253 -29.79 -0.73 -24.00
C ILE A 253 -30.21 -1.96 -23.18
N LYS A 254 -30.09 -3.15 -23.76
CA LYS A 254 -30.40 -4.41 -23.06
C LYS A 254 -29.32 -4.76 -22.05
N ASP A 255 -28.07 -4.70 -22.48
CA ASP A 255 -26.93 -5.10 -21.66
C ASP A 255 -25.63 -4.44 -22.13
N VAL A 256 -24.72 -4.17 -21.19
CA VAL A 256 -23.39 -3.64 -21.44
C VAL A 256 -22.37 -4.51 -20.72
N LYS A 257 -21.55 -5.22 -21.49
CA LYS A 257 -20.47 -6.06 -20.96
C LYS A 257 -19.11 -5.45 -21.27
N PHE A 258 -18.24 -5.45 -20.27
CA PHE A 258 -16.83 -5.11 -20.44
C PHE A 258 -15.98 -6.37 -20.32
N GLU A 259 -14.96 -6.45 -21.17
CA GLU A 259 -13.95 -7.50 -21.17
C GLU A 259 -12.59 -6.83 -21.29
N LEU A 260 -11.73 -7.05 -20.29
CA LEU A 260 -10.34 -6.62 -20.32
C LEU A 260 -9.54 -7.52 -21.27
N VAL A 261 -9.06 -6.95 -22.37
CA VAL A 261 -8.38 -7.69 -23.44
C VAL A 261 -6.90 -7.91 -23.11
N TYR A 262 -6.23 -6.87 -22.60
CA TYR A 262 -4.88 -6.95 -22.06
C TYR A 262 -4.67 -5.89 -21.00
N LYS A 263 -3.82 -6.19 -20.01
CA LYS A 263 -3.50 -5.28 -18.90
C LYS A 263 -2.01 -4.95 -18.76
N ASN A 264 -1.14 -5.74 -19.37
CA ASN A 264 0.31 -5.57 -19.30
C ASN A 264 0.96 -5.76 -20.67
N ILE A 265 2.23 -5.39 -20.76
CA ILE A 265 3.01 -5.45 -21.99
C ILE A 265 3.14 -6.86 -22.59
N TYR A 266 3.18 -7.90 -21.76
CA TYR A 266 3.32 -9.28 -22.23
C TYR A 266 2.02 -9.77 -22.89
N GLU A 267 0.88 -9.54 -22.24
CA GLU A 267 -0.45 -9.82 -22.81
C GLU A 267 -0.71 -8.99 -24.06
N PHE A 268 -0.23 -7.74 -24.09
CA PHE A 268 -0.32 -6.88 -25.27
C PHE A 268 0.48 -7.46 -26.45
N ASN A 269 1.71 -7.93 -26.23
CA ASN A 269 2.52 -8.60 -27.24
C ASN A 269 1.81 -9.86 -27.79
N GLU A 270 1.27 -10.69 -26.91
CA GLU A 270 0.49 -11.87 -27.33
C GLU A 270 -0.76 -11.49 -28.14
N TYR A 271 -1.50 -10.49 -27.67
CA TYR A 271 -2.71 -10.02 -28.34
C TYR A 271 -2.40 -9.49 -29.74
N LEU A 272 -1.35 -8.67 -29.89
CA LEU A 272 -0.88 -8.20 -31.19
C LEU A 272 -0.53 -9.36 -32.12
N GLY A 273 0.15 -10.40 -31.61
CA GLY A 273 0.42 -11.63 -32.36
C GLY A 273 -0.84 -12.31 -32.88
N LYS A 274 -1.90 -12.37 -32.06
CA LYS A 274 -3.21 -12.95 -32.43
C LYS A 274 -3.92 -12.11 -33.50
N ILE A 275 -4.02 -10.78 -33.31
CA ILE A 275 -4.80 -9.93 -34.22
C ILE A 275 -4.07 -9.58 -35.52
N LYS A 276 -2.73 -9.69 -35.58
CA LYS A 276 -1.93 -9.43 -36.79
C LYS A 276 -2.39 -10.26 -38.00
N LYS A 277 -2.86 -11.49 -37.75
CA LYS A 277 -3.34 -12.42 -38.78
C LYS A 277 -4.85 -12.27 -39.09
N SER A 278 -5.58 -11.52 -38.27
CA SER A 278 -7.04 -11.41 -38.36
C SER A 278 -7.46 -10.25 -39.28
N SER A 279 -8.09 -10.56 -40.42
CA SER A 279 -8.63 -9.55 -41.35
C SER A 279 -9.61 -8.58 -40.66
N ALA A 280 -10.45 -9.10 -39.75
CA ALA A 280 -11.44 -8.33 -39.01
C ALA A 280 -10.84 -7.27 -38.06
N HIS A 281 -9.58 -7.44 -37.63
CA HIS A 281 -8.92 -6.56 -36.66
C HIS A 281 -7.76 -5.77 -37.28
N LYS A 282 -7.66 -5.74 -38.61
CA LYS A 282 -6.57 -5.07 -39.34
C LYS A 282 -6.49 -3.57 -38.99
N LEU A 283 -7.63 -2.90 -38.88
CA LEU A 283 -7.67 -1.47 -38.52
C LEU A 283 -7.25 -1.25 -37.06
N LEU A 284 -7.71 -2.11 -36.13
CA LEU A 284 -7.30 -2.08 -34.73
C LEU A 284 -5.79 -2.29 -34.59
N TYR A 285 -5.22 -3.28 -35.28
CA TYR A 285 -3.78 -3.53 -35.31
C TYR A 285 -3.01 -2.30 -35.81
N SER A 286 -3.47 -1.68 -36.90
CA SER A 286 -2.84 -0.45 -37.42
C SER A 286 -2.89 0.71 -36.44
N LYS A 287 -3.91 0.81 -35.59
CA LYS A 287 -3.99 1.85 -34.56
C LYS A 287 -3.08 1.54 -33.36
N LEU A 288 -2.97 0.27 -32.96
CA LEU A 288 -2.16 -0.15 -31.81
C LEU A 288 -0.66 -0.23 -32.11
N ALA A 289 -0.28 -0.72 -33.30
CA ALA A 289 1.10 -1.06 -33.65
C ALA A 289 1.53 -0.53 -35.04
N GLY A 290 0.73 0.37 -35.64
CA GLY A 290 1.12 1.03 -36.89
C GLY A 290 2.30 1.99 -36.70
N LYS A 291 2.95 2.36 -37.80
CA LYS A 291 4.15 3.24 -37.80
C LYS A 291 3.93 4.61 -37.14
N SER A 292 2.69 5.10 -37.12
CA SER A 292 2.31 6.37 -36.50
C SER A 292 1.77 6.22 -35.08
N SER A 293 1.72 4.99 -34.53
CA SER A 293 1.18 4.75 -33.21
C SER A 293 2.26 4.96 -32.15
N THR A 294 1.98 5.80 -31.16
CA THR A 294 2.82 6.02 -29.98
C THR A 294 2.43 5.11 -28.82
N ILE A 295 1.48 4.19 -29.01
CA ILE A 295 0.93 3.35 -27.94
C ILE A 295 1.99 2.38 -27.41
N ILE A 296 2.78 1.77 -28.29
CA ILE A 296 3.88 0.87 -27.88
C ILE A 296 4.84 1.63 -26.95
N ASP A 297 5.28 2.82 -27.36
CA ASP A 297 6.21 3.64 -26.57
C ASP A 297 5.60 4.03 -25.22
N SER A 298 4.33 4.45 -25.22
CA SER A 298 3.59 4.80 -24.00
C SER A 298 3.51 3.63 -23.01
N ILE A 299 3.20 2.42 -23.50
CA ILE A 299 3.15 1.20 -22.68
C ILE A 299 4.51 0.93 -22.04
N PHE A 300 5.61 0.99 -22.81
CA PHE A 300 6.95 0.79 -22.26
C PHE A 300 7.30 1.84 -21.19
N ASP A 301 7.00 3.12 -21.46
CA ASP A 301 7.27 4.20 -20.51
C ASP A 301 6.48 4.03 -19.21
N ASN A 302 5.20 3.66 -19.30
CA ASN A 302 4.35 3.41 -18.14
C ASN A 302 4.84 2.20 -17.34
N GLU A 303 5.17 1.09 -18.01
CA GLU A 303 5.71 -0.11 -17.40
C GLU A 303 7.05 0.12 -16.68
N VAL A 304 7.93 0.94 -17.25
CA VAL A 304 9.20 1.33 -16.64
C VAL A 304 8.98 2.28 -15.46
N LYS A 305 8.14 3.32 -15.60
CA LYS A 305 7.82 4.26 -14.52
C LYS A 305 7.22 3.55 -13.32
N LYS A 306 6.27 2.65 -13.56
CA LYS A 306 5.62 1.82 -12.54
C LYS A 306 6.61 0.97 -11.75
N ARG A 307 7.51 0.24 -12.42
CA ARG A 307 8.52 -0.59 -11.72
C ARG A 307 9.57 0.24 -10.99
N LYS A 308 9.97 1.39 -11.55
CA LYS A 308 10.84 2.35 -10.85
C LYS A 308 10.18 2.89 -9.60
N TYR A 309 8.89 3.24 -9.66
CA TYR A 309 8.12 3.68 -8.50
C TYR A 309 8.13 2.62 -7.40
N LEU A 310 7.82 1.36 -7.72
CA LEU A 310 7.83 0.27 -6.74
C LEU A 310 9.22 0.02 -6.15
N THR A 311 10.25 0.03 -6.99
CA THR A 311 11.64 -0.14 -6.53
C THR A 311 12.02 0.99 -5.57
N ASN A 312 11.65 2.23 -5.87
CA ASN A 312 11.92 3.38 -5.02
C ASN A 312 11.14 3.30 -3.71
N LYS A 313 9.85 2.94 -3.74
CA LYS A 313 9.04 2.73 -2.54
C LYS A 313 9.59 1.61 -1.66
N ARG A 314 10.06 0.51 -2.24
CA ARG A 314 10.71 -0.58 -1.50
C ARG A 314 12.00 -0.11 -0.81
N LYS A 315 12.83 0.69 -1.51
CA LYS A 315 14.03 1.30 -0.92
C LYS A 315 13.70 2.26 0.21
N GLU A 316 12.66 3.08 0.06
CA GLU A 316 12.17 3.99 1.09
C GLU A 316 11.75 3.22 2.36
N ILE A 317 10.94 2.18 2.20
CA ILE A 317 10.51 1.31 3.33
C ILE A 317 11.71 0.66 4.00
N GLN A 318 12.67 0.13 3.23
CA GLN A 318 13.90 -0.48 3.79
C GLN A 318 14.73 0.54 4.57
N MET A 319 14.85 1.78 4.06
CA MET A 319 15.57 2.85 4.73
C MET A 319 14.88 3.26 6.04
N VAL A 320 13.55 3.41 6.02
CA VAL A 320 12.76 3.72 7.23
C VAL A 320 12.91 2.63 8.28
N ASN A 321 12.83 1.36 7.88
CA ASN A 321 13.04 0.23 8.78
C ASN A 321 14.45 0.21 9.37
N LEU A 322 15.47 0.50 8.56
CA LEU A 322 16.86 0.58 9.02
C LEU A 322 17.05 1.73 10.02
N LEU A 323 16.44 2.90 9.77
CA LEU A 323 16.45 4.02 10.71
C LEU A 323 15.71 3.69 12.02
N ALA A 324 14.58 2.99 11.95
CA ALA A 324 13.84 2.55 13.13
C ALA A 324 14.66 1.57 13.98
N VAL A 325 15.31 0.59 13.33
CA VAL A 325 16.22 -0.36 14.00
C VAL A 325 17.41 0.39 14.62
N ARG A 326 18.01 1.34 13.89
CA ARG A 326 19.13 2.16 14.41
C ARG A 326 18.72 3.03 15.61
N LYS A 327 17.51 3.61 15.60
CA LYS A 327 16.98 4.37 16.75
C LYS A 327 16.74 3.44 17.94
N ARG A 328 16.25 2.22 17.71
CA ARG A 328 16.05 1.21 18.77
C ARG A 328 17.38 0.72 19.34
N SER A 329 18.37 0.44 18.49
CA SER A 329 19.71 0.03 18.95
C SER A 329 20.42 1.15 19.70
N SER A 330 20.32 2.40 19.24
CA SER A 330 20.89 3.56 19.94
C SER A 330 20.23 3.80 21.30
N ARG A 331 18.91 3.62 21.42
CA ARG A 331 18.21 3.71 22.71
C ARG A 331 18.63 2.59 23.67
N LEU A 332 18.85 1.38 23.15
CA LEU A 332 19.36 0.25 23.95
C LEU A 332 20.79 0.50 24.42
N GLU A 333 21.67 0.93 23.53
CA GLU A 333 23.06 1.26 23.85
C GLU A 333 23.15 2.41 24.87
N ALA A 334 22.33 3.46 24.73
CA ALA A 334 22.25 4.54 25.71
C ALA A 334 21.74 4.05 27.08
N LYS A 335 20.75 3.15 27.10
CA LYS A 335 20.23 2.55 28.33
C LYS A 335 21.26 1.62 28.99
N GLU A 336 22.04 0.89 28.19
CA GLU A 336 23.11 0.02 28.65
C GLU A 336 24.30 0.82 29.19
N ARG A 337 24.70 1.90 28.51
CA ARG A 337 25.71 2.84 28.99
C ARG A 337 25.27 3.54 30.28
N GLN A 338 24.02 3.98 30.40
CA GLN A 338 23.49 4.52 31.65
C GLN A 338 23.55 3.51 32.79
N ARG A 339 23.19 2.25 32.51
CA ARG A 339 23.28 1.17 33.50
C ARG A 339 24.73 0.90 33.91
N GLN A 340 25.68 0.95 32.98
CA GLN A 340 27.11 0.81 33.26
C GLN A 340 27.65 1.97 34.11
N GLU A 341 27.35 3.22 33.75
CA GLU A 341 27.76 4.41 34.50
C GLU A 341 27.17 4.46 35.91
N GLU A 342 25.95 3.94 36.11
CA GLU A 342 25.33 3.82 37.44
C GLU A 342 26.02 2.75 38.29
N LEU A 343 26.38 1.61 37.69
CA LEU A 343 27.11 0.52 38.34
C LEU A 343 28.54 0.95 38.71
N GLU A 344 29.21 1.73 37.86
CA GLU A 344 30.51 2.32 38.16
C GLU A 344 30.42 3.35 39.29
N ARG A 345 29.41 4.21 39.30
CA ARG A 345 29.17 5.15 40.42
C ARG A 345 28.93 4.42 41.74
N GLN A 346 28.18 3.32 41.73
CA GLN A 346 27.98 2.51 42.94
C GLN A 346 29.31 1.91 43.41
N ARG A 347 30.13 1.34 42.51
CA ARG A 347 31.46 0.81 42.87
C ARG A 347 32.41 1.88 43.42
N GLU A 348 32.40 3.08 42.85
CA GLU A 348 33.20 4.19 43.37
C GLU A 348 32.73 4.64 44.76
N GLN A 349 31.41 4.70 44.98
CA GLN A 349 30.85 5.01 46.30
C GLN A 349 31.19 3.93 47.33
N GLU A 350 31.08 2.65 47.00
CA GLU A 350 31.50 1.55 47.87
C GLU A 350 33.00 1.59 48.16
N SER A 351 33.83 1.89 47.16
CA SER A 351 35.28 2.05 47.32
C SER A 351 35.63 3.22 48.24
N LYS A 352 34.95 4.37 48.10
CA LYS A 352 35.10 5.52 49.01
C LYS A 352 34.66 5.17 50.42
N TYR A 353 33.52 4.49 50.58
CA TYR A 353 33.03 4.06 51.89
C TYR A 353 33.99 3.06 52.57
N ALA A 354 34.57 2.15 51.78
CA ALA A 354 35.59 1.21 52.25
C ALA A 354 36.91 1.92 52.62
N ALA A 355 37.32 2.94 51.86
CA ALA A 355 38.49 3.76 52.16
C ALA A 355 38.29 4.62 53.41
N GLU A 356 37.10 5.22 53.59
CA GLU A 356 36.72 5.95 54.80
C GLU A 356 36.68 5.04 56.01
N ARG A 357 36.11 3.83 55.93
CA ARG A 357 36.19 2.83 57.02
C ARG A 357 37.63 2.48 57.37
N ARG A 358 38.51 2.34 56.38
CA ARG A 358 39.93 2.05 56.60
C ARG A 358 40.66 3.23 57.25
N PHE A 359 40.33 4.46 56.84
CA PHE A 359 40.87 5.68 57.44
C PHE A 359 40.40 5.87 58.88
N GLU A 360 39.11 5.64 59.15
CA GLU A 360 38.52 5.72 60.48
C GLU A 360 39.14 4.67 61.43
N ARG A 361 39.38 3.43 60.95
CA ARG A 361 40.13 2.42 61.70
C ARG A 361 41.55 2.88 62.04
N ARG A 362 42.27 3.53 61.09
CA ARG A 362 43.60 4.08 61.37
C ARG A 362 43.57 5.24 62.37
N MET A 363 42.57 6.12 62.29
CA MET A 363 42.42 7.22 63.26
C MET A 363 42.06 6.71 64.66
N LYS A 364 41.23 5.68 64.78
CA LYS A 364 40.93 5.01 66.05
C LYS A 364 42.19 4.35 66.65
N LEU A 365 43.01 3.68 65.85
CA LEU A 365 44.29 3.10 66.28
C LEU A 365 45.31 4.19 66.72
N ARG A 366 45.38 5.31 66.00
CA ARG A 366 46.27 6.43 66.36
C ARG A 366 45.81 7.17 67.62
N ASN A 367 44.50 7.25 67.89
CA ASN A 367 43.98 7.80 69.14
C ASN A 367 44.18 6.85 70.33
N THR A 368 44.28 5.53 70.12
CA THR A 368 44.66 4.59 71.19
C THR A 368 46.16 4.59 71.52
N GLU A 369 47.04 4.99 70.59
CA GLU A 369 48.48 5.11 70.85
C GLU A 369 48.87 6.37 71.67
N ASN A 370 47.97 7.36 71.79
CA ASN A 370 48.20 8.59 72.56
C ASN A 370 47.46 8.65 73.91
N ILE A 371 46.86 7.55 74.38
CA ILE A 371 46.38 7.47 75.76
C ILE A 371 47.53 6.98 76.63
N ASP A 372 48.18 7.95 77.28
CA ASP A 372 49.15 7.71 78.35
C ASP A 372 48.47 6.92 79.49
N THR A 373 48.62 5.60 79.46
CA THR A 373 48.05 4.67 80.44
C THR A 373 48.81 4.68 81.78
N GLY A 374 49.76 5.60 81.96
CA GLY A 374 50.54 5.77 83.18
C GLY A 374 49.76 6.21 84.42
N ARG A 375 48.50 6.67 84.30
CA ARG A 375 47.70 7.18 85.44
C ARG A 375 46.31 6.56 85.65
N LEU A 376 45.92 5.54 84.90
CA LEU A 376 44.58 4.93 85.04
C LEU A 376 44.56 3.83 86.12
N SER A 377 43.60 3.93 87.05
CA SER A 377 43.35 3.00 88.16
C SER A 377 42.84 1.63 87.66
N ARG A 378 43.02 0.59 88.48
CA ARG A 378 42.77 -0.82 88.16
C ARG A 378 41.35 -1.09 87.65
N ASP A 379 40.35 -0.37 88.15
CA ASP A 379 38.95 -0.57 87.75
C ASP A 379 38.63 0.00 86.36
N GLN A 380 39.26 1.10 85.96
CA GLN A 380 39.08 1.69 84.63
C GLN A 380 39.69 0.81 83.51
N ARG A 381 40.71 0.00 83.83
CA ARG A 381 41.28 -0.98 82.87
C ARG A 381 40.37 -2.19 82.65
N MET A 382 39.50 -2.52 83.60
CA MET A 382 38.60 -3.66 83.49
C MET A 382 37.42 -3.35 82.54
N GLN A 383 36.86 -2.14 82.63
CA GLN A 383 35.75 -1.72 81.77
C GLN A 383 36.13 -1.61 80.28
N LEU A 384 37.34 -1.16 79.97
CA LEU A 384 37.82 -1.09 78.58
C LEU A 384 37.98 -2.46 77.91
N ARG A 385 38.18 -3.54 78.69
CA ARG A 385 38.22 -4.91 78.13
C ARG A 385 36.83 -5.44 77.80
N GLN A 386 35.79 -5.00 78.50
CA GLN A 386 34.42 -5.45 78.23
C GLN A 386 33.86 -4.84 76.94
N LEU A 387 34.19 -3.58 76.64
CA LEU A 387 33.72 -2.89 75.42
C LEU A 387 34.31 -3.47 74.12
N HIS A 388 35.47 -4.13 74.16
CA HIS A 388 36.12 -4.66 72.96
C HIS A 388 35.58 -6.03 72.51
N TYR A 389 34.70 -6.66 73.32
CA TYR A 389 34.18 -8.01 73.07
C TYR A 389 32.84 -8.03 72.29
N GLU A 390 32.16 -6.90 72.14
CA GLU A 390 30.80 -6.85 71.56
C GLU A 390 30.72 -6.47 70.06
N SER A 391 31.84 -6.40 69.32
CA SER A 391 31.80 -5.94 67.91
C SER A 391 32.52 -6.85 66.91
N THR A 392 31.94 -8.02 66.69
CA THR A 392 32.13 -8.82 65.46
C THR A 392 30.79 -9.44 65.06
N PRO A 393 30.11 -8.96 63.98
CA PRO A 393 29.01 -9.68 63.38
C PRO A 393 29.51 -10.72 62.36
N GLU A 394 28.77 -11.82 62.36
CA GLU A 394 28.97 -13.07 61.64
C GLU A 394 28.95 -12.91 60.11
N THR A 395 29.75 -13.73 59.43
CA THR A 395 29.83 -13.80 57.97
C THR A 395 28.87 -14.89 57.49
N GLU A 396 27.80 -14.49 56.82
CA GLU A 396 26.82 -15.40 56.21
C GLU A 396 27.43 -16.20 55.05
N SER A 397 26.95 -17.44 54.96
CA SER A 397 27.37 -18.53 54.09
C SER A 397 27.10 -18.31 52.60
N ASN A 398 28.14 -18.51 51.77
CA ASN A 398 28.02 -18.77 50.34
C ASN A 398 27.47 -20.18 50.09
N GLN A 399 26.25 -20.27 49.53
CA GLN A 399 25.74 -21.50 48.90
C GLN A 399 26.23 -21.56 47.45
N THR A 400 26.71 -22.76 47.08
CA THR A 400 27.13 -23.14 45.73
C THR A 400 25.90 -23.50 44.88
N PRO A 401 25.83 -23.19 43.57
CA PRO A 401 24.70 -23.55 42.73
C PRO A 401 24.77 -25.00 42.24
N GLU A 402 23.62 -25.68 42.31
CA GLU A 402 23.35 -26.98 41.67
C GLU A 402 23.48 -26.93 40.15
N THR A 403 23.87 -28.08 39.59
CA THR A 403 24.16 -28.30 38.18
C THR A 403 22.92 -28.86 37.48
N GLU A 404 22.29 -28.10 36.59
CA GLU A 404 21.22 -28.60 35.72
C GLU A 404 21.81 -29.30 34.48
N GLN A 405 21.40 -30.56 34.26
CA GLN A 405 21.60 -31.31 33.03
C GLN A 405 20.52 -30.97 32.00
N PRO A 406 20.81 -31.07 30.68
CA PRO A 406 19.87 -30.72 29.63
C PRO A 406 18.83 -31.84 29.37
N GLU A 407 17.56 -31.46 29.26
CA GLU A 407 16.48 -32.30 28.75
C GLU A 407 16.65 -32.59 27.25
N VAL A 408 16.50 -33.86 26.90
CA VAL A 408 16.33 -34.40 25.56
C VAL A 408 14.95 -35.01 25.48
N ILE A 409 14.00 -34.41 24.75
CA ILE A 409 12.78 -35.06 24.21
C ILE A 409 12.43 -34.35 22.89
N VAL A 410 12.81 -34.92 21.73
CA VAL A 410 12.01 -35.77 20.82
C VAL A 410 10.81 -35.03 20.21
N LEU A 411 10.94 -34.72 18.91
CA LEU A 411 9.86 -34.31 18.01
C LEU A 411 9.16 -35.59 17.51
N ASP A 412 7.84 -35.64 17.67
CA ASP A 412 6.94 -36.35 16.75
C ASP A 412 6.29 -35.31 15.82
#